data_AF-A0A2E3NIE1-F1
#
_entry.id   AF-A0A2E3NIE1-F1
#
_cell.length_a   1.000
_cell.length_b   1.000
_cell.length_c   1.000
_cell.angle_alpha   90.00
_cell.angle_beta   90.00
_cell.angle_gamma   90.00
#
_symmetry.space_group_name_H-M   'P 1'
#
loop_
_entity.id
_entity.type
_entity.pdbx_description
1 polymer ?
#
loop_
_entity_poly.entity_id
_entity_poly.type
_entity_poly.pdbx_seq_one_letter_code
_entity_poly.pdbx_strand_id
1 'polypeptide(L)'
;MRIRARLVGRVGCPRPSTSTKTAASTTRRTTSTSTGRTRERLSRPCRPKRRQPPDRPAAPAPPNRPERATADFGASRAAAGGSVELSSRCDPTPSCEDSVFVAWRQILNRRSTSVTYKVIQWTTGFVGREAVKGILAHPELELVGAYAWSPEKDGQDVGELCGIGRLGIPATNDIDALLALGADCVCYTPHQLAGIDDVCRLLEGGLNVVSSNLTNLRSAGKAARERVEAAAHAGGASLFGSGIFPGFANYLAANMAAVSRNFRRVRFLESVDLSTYHAIRNYQNLGWGQRPDPKWERTSREVLGFYDECLDVMAAMLKVPISERRCSLEWAITPEDREFFGFEMKAGTIAGQKTTWQAFAAGQDAAVLELDVCWVAGKGLEPEWPIHHGYTMKVDGDPNVQTRVTFSPQTAERVEDYIDMSNTVTSMPLVVAIPTVCEAAPGIRTYADLPLITGHYVPNL
;
A
#
# COMPACT_ATOMS: atom_id res chain seq x y z
N MET A 1 52.11 -11.01 -13.18
CA MET A 1 53.17 -11.83 -13.83
C MET A 1 52.62 -13.25 -13.96
N ARG A 2 52.70 -13.85 -15.15
CA ARG A 2 51.97 -15.06 -15.60
C ARG A 2 52.26 -16.32 -14.77
N ILE A 3 51.29 -17.25 -14.68
CA ILE A 3 51.42 -18.68 -15.03
C ILE A 3 50.02 -19.28 -15.31
N ARG A 4 50.00 -20.22 -16.25
CA ARG A 4 48.86 -20.81 -16.99
C ARG A 4 48.19 -22.03 -16.30
N ALA A 5 46.88 -22.14 -16.55
CA ALA A 5 46.08 -23.29 -17.04
C ALA A 5 46.02 -24.64 -16.30
N ARG A 6 44.77 -25.15 -16.13
CA ARG A 6 44.35 -26.50 -16.54
C ARG A 6 42.82 -26.61 -16.72
N LEU A 7 42.40 -27.04 -17.91
CA LEU A 7 41.08 -27.64 -18.22
C LEU A 7 41.06 -29.10 -17.76
N VAL A 8 39.94 -29.58 -17.20
CA VAL A 8 39.21 -30.88 -17.37
C VAL A 8 37.88 -30.70 -16.59
N GLY A 9 36.67 -31.13 -16.93
CA GLY A 9 36.10 -31.96 -18.00
C GLY A 9 34.56 -31.95 -17.87
N ARG A 10 33.88 -32.25 -18.98
CA ARG A 10 32.41 -32.28 -19.14
C ARG A 10 31.76 -33.49 -18.44
N VAL A 11 30.62 -33.26 -17.79
CA VAL A 11 29.55 -34.25 -17.48
C VAL A 11 28.25 -33.42 -17.54
N GLY A 12 27.16 -33.71 -18.25
CA GLY A 12 26.62 -34.94 -18.83
C GLY A 12 25.17 -35.08 -18.36
N CYS A 13 24.21 -34.43 -19.02
CA CYS A 13 22.76 -34.58 -18.75
C CYS A 13 22.27 -35.99 -19.06
N PRO A 14 21.36 -36.57 -18.26
CA PRO A 14 20.51 -37.67 -18.70
C PRO A 14 19.09 -37.19 -19.07
N ARG A 15 18.64 -37.61 -20.26
CA ARG A 15 17.22 -37.61 -20.69
C ARG A 15 16.63 -39.02 -20.53
N PRO A 16 15.29 -39.15 -20.49
CA PRO A 16 14.60 -40.27 -19.85
C PRO A 16 14.39 -41.49 -20.76
N SER A 17 14.32 -42.67 -20.14
CA SER A 17 13.97 -43.95 -20.77
C SER A 17 12.46 -44.15 -20.84
N THR A 18 11.99 -44.51 -22.02
CA THR A 18 10.65 -44.99 -22.37
C THR A 18 10.42 -46.44 -21.94
N SER A 19 9.20 -46.77 -21.50
CA SER A 19 8.64 -48.11 -21.74
C SER A 19 7.14 -48.05 -22.09
N THR A 20 6.86 -48.72 -23.19
CA THR A 20 5.61 -48.94 -23.93
C THR A 20 4.56 -49.77 -23.17
N LYS A 21 3.27 -49.52 -23.46
CA LYS A 21 2.25 -50.57 -23.63
C LYS A 21 1.15 -50.11 -24.59
N THR A 22 0.66 -51.10 -25.34
CA THR A 22 -0.02 -51.07 -26.64
C THR A 22 -1.51 -51.38 -26.49
N ALA A 23 -2.35 -50.84 -27.41
CA ALA A 23 -3.58 -51.41 -28.02
C ALA A 23 -4.60 -50.27 -28.28
N ALA A 24 -4.86 -49.80 -29.51
CA ALA A 24 -5.48 -50.41 -30.70
C ALA A 24 -7.03 -50.47 -30.67
N SER A 25 -7.69 -49.54 -31.37
CA SER A 25 -8.75 -49.79 -32.38
C SER A 25 -9.14 -48.44 -33.05
N THR A 26 -8.83 -48.21 -34.33
CA THR A 26 -9.69 -48.36 -35.53
C THR A 26 -11.03 -47.61 -35.38
N THR A 27 -11.32 -46.55 -36.14
CA THR A 27 -12.01 -46.62 -37.46
C THR A 27 -11.63 -45.48 -38.43
N ARG A 28 -11.71 -45.83 -39.72
CA ARG A 28 -11.29 -45.15 -40.97
C ARG A 28 -12.14 -43.95 -41.43
N ARG A 29 -11.46 -43.11 -42.24
CA ARG A 29 -11.78 -42.43 -43.55
C ARG A 29 -13.16 -41.78 -43.73
N THR A 30 -13.30 -40.62 -44.40
CA THR A 30 -13.00 -40.32 -45.83
C THR A 30 -13.01 -38.79 -46.09
N THR A 31 -11.93 -38.20 -46.62
CA THR A 31 -11.76 -37.61 -47.99
C THR A 31 -12.84 -36.60 -48.45
N SER A 32 -12.51 -35.33 -48.66
CA SER A 32 -12.17 -34.67 -49.97
C SER A 32 -12.97 -33.34 -50.00
N THR A 33 -12.67 -32.23 -50.68
CA THR A 33 -11.74 -31.86 -51.75
C THR A 33 -11.68 -30.32 -51.81
N SER A 34 -10.61 -29.82 -52.42
CA SER A 34 -10.29 -28.43 -52.79
C SER A 34 -11.24 -27.74 -53.78
N THR A 35 -11.33 -26.41 -53.70
CA THR A 35 -11.26 -25.37 -54.76
C THR A 35 -11.28 -24.01 -54.04
N GLY A 36 -10.68 -22.88 -54.43
CA GLY A 36 -10.12 -22.42 -55.70
C GLY A 36 -10.55 -20.95 -55.92
N ARG A 37 -9.67 -20.00 -55.56
CA ARG A 37 -9.54 -18.58 -56.01
C ARG A 37 -10.79 -17.71 -56.30
N THR A 38 -10.77 -16.49 -55.73
CA THR A 38 -10.67 -15.23 -56.50
C THR A 38 -10.22 -14.04 -55.63
N ARG A 39 -9.36 -13.20 -56.22
CA ARG A 39 -8.99 -11.86 -55.73
C ARG A 39 -10.08 -10.88 -56.15
N GLU A 40 -10.47 -9.97 -55.27
CA GLU A 40 -11.00 -8.67 -55.67
C GLU A 40 -10.46 -7.58 -54.74
N ARG A 41 -10.03 -6.47 -55.36
CA ARG A 41 -9.39 -5.32 -54.74
C ARG A 41 -10.32 -4.13 -54.91
N LEU A 42 -10.36 -3.29 -53.87
CA LEU A 42 -10.73 -1.86 -53.86
C LEU A 42 -12.23 -1.50 -53.87
N SER A 43 -12.70 -1.03 -52.71
CA SER A 43 -13.30 0.31 -52.59
C SER A 43 -13.30 0.75 -51.12
N ARG A 44 -12.69 1.91 -50.84
CA ARG A 44 -12.69 2.58 -49.54
C ARG A 44 -14.06 3.25 -49.30
N PRO A 45 -14.70 3.12 -48.13
CA PRO A 45 -15.78 4.01 -47.75
C PRO A 45 -15.22 5.34 -47.23
N CYS A 46 -15.73 6.42 -47.82
CA CYS A 46 -15.41 7.81 -47.52
C CYS A 46 -15.89 8.18 -46.09
N ARG A 47 -15.01 8.75 -45.25
CA ARG A 47 -15.37 9.34 -43.95
C ARG A 47 -16.25 10.58 -44.17
N PRO A 48 -17.42 10.72 -43.52
CA PRO A 48 -18.07 12.03 -43.45
C PRO A 48 -17.29 12.93 -42.49
N LYS A 49 -17.04 14.17 -42.95
CA LYS A 49 -16.28 15.23 -42.28
C LYS A 49 -16.84 15.52 -40.88
N ARG A 50 -15.98 15.47 -39.85
CA ARG A 50 -16.24 16.09 -38.55
C ARG A 50 -16.46 17.60 -38.77
N ARG A 51 -17.63 18.11 -38.42
CA ARG A 51 -17.85 19.56 -38.29
C ARG A 51 -16.96 20.07 -37.16
N GLN A 52 -16.13 21.08 -37.45
CA GLN A 52 -15.45 21.87 -36.44
C GLN A 52 -16.50 22.64 -35.63
N PRO A 53 -16.43 22.66 -34.28
CA PRO A 53 -17.19 23.63 -33.49
C PRO A 53 -16.67 25.04 -33.77
N PRO A 54 -17.52 26.07 -33.74
CA PRO A 54 -17.09 27.45 -33.99
C PRO A 54 -16.15 27.94 -32.88
N ASP A 55 -15.19 28.78 -33.27
CA ASP A 55 -14.23 29.43 -32.38
C ASP A 55 -14.95 30.14 -31.23
N ARG A 56 -14.57 29.79 -29.99
CA ARG A 56 -14.95 30.56 -28.81
C ARG A 56 -14.24 31.92 -28.86
N PRO A 57 -14.94 33.05 -28.67
CA PRO A 57 -14.26 34.33 -28.48
C PRO A 57 -13.42 34.28 -27.20
N ALA A 58 -12.21 34.84 -27.28
CA ALA A 58 -11.27 34.95 -26.17
C ALA A 58 -11.92 35.64 -24.96
N ALA A 59 -11.68 35.09 -23.76
CA ALA A 59 -12.11 35.70 -22.51
C ALA A 59 -11.41 37.06 -22.30
N PRO A 60 -12.09 38.08 -21.76
CA PRO A 60 -11.46 39.36 -21.47
C PRO A 60 -10.46 39.21 -20.31
N ALA A 61 -9.34 39.93 -20.40
CA ALA A 61 -8.30 40.00 -19.39
C ALA A 61 -8.83 40.44 -18.01
N PRO A 62 -8.24 39.97 -16.89
CA PRO A 62 -8.67 40.38 -15.55
C PRO A 62 -8.32 41.85 -15.31
N PRO A 63 -9.17 42.62 -14.60
CA PRO A 63 -8.86 43.99 -14.25
C PRO A 63 -7.74 44.07 -13.19
N ASN A 64 -6.93 45.12 -13.30
CA ASN A 64 -5.79 45.43 -12.43
C ASN A 64 -6.16 45.46 -10.94
N ARG A 65 -5.27 44.90 -10.10
CA ARG A 65 -5.26 45.07 -8.63
C ARG A 65 -5.06 46.55 -8.27
N PRO A 66 -5.82 47.12 -7.33
CA PRO A 66 -5.37 48.27 -6.57
C PRO A 66 -4.52 47.83 -5.36
N GLU A 67 -3.58 48.70 -5.00
CA GLU A 67 -2.56 48.55 -3.97
C GLU A 67 -3.12 48.45 -2.54
N ARG A 68 -2.26 47.93 -1.66
CA ARG A 68 -2.45 47.73 -0.22
C ARG A 68 -2.85 49.02 0.50
N ALA A 69 -3.90 48.96 1.31
CA ALA A 69 -4.12 49.86 2.43
C ALA A 69 -3.91 49.10 3.75
N THR A 70 -2.92 49.53 4.51
CA THR A 70 -2.63 49.13 5.90
C THR A 70 -3.65 49.80 6.83
N ALA A 71 -4.35 49.01 7.64
CA ALA A 71 -5.20 49.54 8.72
C ALA A 71 -4.42 49.49 10.04
N ASP A 72 -4.08 50.69 10.50
CA ASP A 72 -3.49 51.02 11.80
C ASP A 72 -4.65 51.35 12.75
N PHE A 73 -4.76 50.68 13.90
CA PHE A 73 -5.72 51.04 14.95
C PHE A 73 -4.98 51.54 16.18
N GLY A 74 -4.91 52.86 16.26
CA GLY A 74 -4.35 53.61 17.38
C GLY A 74 -5.28 53.66 18.60
N ALA A 75 -4.63 53.74 19.75
CA ALA A 75 -5.22 53.93 21.07
C ALA A 75 -5.85 55.32 21.25
N SER A 76 -6.89 55.42 22.08
CA SER A 76 -7.32 56.68 22.69
C SER A 76 -7.76 56.48 24.13
N ARG A 77 -7.17 57.30 25.01
CA ARG A 77 -7.55 57.51 26.42
C ARG A 77 -8.77 58.44 26.52
N ALA A 78 -9.60 58.23 27.52
CA ALA A 78 -10.36 59.28 28.18
C ALA A 78 -10.59 58.93 29.66
N ALA A 79 -10.48 59.93 30.52
CA ALA A 79 -10.55 59.85 31.98
C ALA A 79 -11.71 60.69 32.53
N ALA A 80 -11.94 60.53 33.84
CA ALA A 80 -12.85 61.22 34.77
C ALA A 80 -14.30 60.69 34.79
N GLY A 81 -14.94 60.38 35.93
CA GLY A 81 -14.62 60.51 37.35
C GLY A 81 -15.83 60.06 38.19
N GLY A 82 -15.66 59.82 39.49
CA GLY A 82 -16.77 59.64 40.44
C GLY A 82 -16.64 58.44 41.39
N SER A 83 -16.23 58.73 42.62
CA SER A 83 -15.98 57.84 43.75
C SER A 83 -17.24 57.43 44.53
N VAL A 84 -17.32 56.15 44.94
CA VAL A 84 -17.92 55.72 46.23
C VAL A 84 -17.12 54.52 46.76
N GLU A 85 -16.52 54.68 47.94
CA GLU A 85 -15.92 53.60 48.72
C GLU A 85 -17.02 52.74 49.36
N LEU A 86 -16.88 51.42 49.28
CA LEU A 86 -17.43 50.49 50.27
C LEU A 86 -16.39 49.40 50.49
N SER A 87 -15.84 49.42 51.70
CA SER A 87 -14.92 48.43 52.23
C SER A 87 -15.62 47.07 52.37
N SER A 88 -15.05 46.03 51.76
CA SER A 88 -15.06 44.71 52.36
C SER A 88 -13.84 43.93 51.85
N ARG A 89 -13.06 43.43 52.81
CA ARG A 89 -12.04 42.42 52.56
C ARG A 89 -12.77 41.15 52.10
N CYS A 90 -12.52 40.71 50.89
CA CYS A 90 -12.68 39.32 50.50
C CYS A 90 -11.29 38.79 50.14
N ASP A 91 -10.88 37.72 50.82
CA ASP A 91 -9.70 36.94 50.45
C ASP A 91 -9.81 36.49 48.98
N PRO A 92 -8.70 36.43 48.23
CA PRO A 92 -8.74 35.99 46.84
C PRO A 92 -9.08 34.50 46.80
N THR A 93 -10.27 34.18 46.32
CA THR A 93 -10.60 32.82 45.88
C THR A 93 -9.74 32.46 44.66
N PRO A 94 -9.32 31.19 44.50
CA PRO A 94 -8.51 30.79 43.36
C PRO A 94 -9.32 31.01 42.08
N SER A 95 -8.70 31.68 41.11
CA SER A 95 -9.34 32.06 39.86
C SER A 95 -9.78 30.83 39.05
N CYS A 96 -10.87 31.00 38.31
CA CYS A 96 -11.42 30.01 37.36
C CYS A 96 -10.40 29.58 36.27
N GLU A 97 -9.28 30.31 36.11
CA GLU A 97 -8.24 29.98 35.14
C GLU A 97 -7.36 28.80 35.58
N ASP A 98 -7.18 28.59 36.89
CA ASP A 98 -6.39 27.46 37.41
C ASP A 98 -7.14 26.14 37.31
N SER A 99 -8.47 26.15 37.44
CA SER A 99 -9.29 24.93 37.39
C SER A 99 -9.39 24.37 35.98
N VAL A 100 -9.42 25.22 34.95
CA VAL A 100 -9.40 24.80 33.53
C VAL A 100 -8.03 24.24 33.18
N PHE A 101 -6.93 24.88 33.59
CA PHE A 101 -5.58 24.37 33.34
C PHE A 101 -5.28 23.05 34.07
N VAL A 102 -5.76 22.89 35.31
CA VAL A 102 -5.63 21.64 36.06
C VAL A 102 -6.53 20.54 35.48
N ALA A 103 -7.75 20.87 35.04
CA ALA A 103 -8.63 19.92 34.35
C ALA A 103 -8.06 19.49 32.99
N TRP A 104 -7.46 20.41 32.23
CA TRP A 104 -6.74 20.09 30.98
C TRP A 104 -5.51 19.23 31.25
N ARG A 105 -4.70 19.55 32.27
CA ARG A 105 -3.58 18.69 32.69
C ARG A 105 -4.05 17.33 33.20
N GLN A 106 -5.20 17.23 33.87
CA GLN A 106 -5.76 15.95 34.31
C GLN A 106 -6.37 15.15 33.15
N ILE A 107 -6.93 15.80 32.12
CA ILE A 107 -7.39 15.14 30.88
C ILE A 107 -6.19 14.67 30.05
N LEU A 108 -5.11 15.44 30.00
CA LEU A 108 -3.85 15.06 29.35
C LEU A 108 -3.08 13.99 30.15
N ASN A 109 -3.10 14.05 31.50
CA ASN A 109 -2.45 13.08 32.39
C ASN A 109 -3.30 11.83 32.67
N ARG A 110 -4.57 11.77 32.23
CA ARG A 110 -5.39 10.54 32.30
C ARG A 110 -4.87 9.42 31.40
N ARG A 111 -3.77 9.63 30.67
CA ARG A 111 -3.08 8.59 29.88
C ARG A 111 -1.92 7.90 30.60
N SER A 112 -1.68 8.12 31.90
CA SER A 112 -0.62 7.39 32.62
C SER A 112 -1.09 6.11 33.34
N THR A 113 -2.01 5.38 32.73
CA THR A 113 -2.22 3.94 33.00
C THR A 113 -2.18 3.19 31.67
N SER A 114 -1.24 3.54 30.78
CA SER A 114 -1.20 2.99 29.42
C SER A 114 -0.95 1.48 29.47
N VAL A 115 -1.94 0.71 29.04
CA VAL A 115 -1.75 -0.71 28.71
C VAL A 115 -0.59 -0.77 27.72
N THR A 116 0.44 -1.52 28.05
CA THR A 116 1.56 -1.78 27.14
C THR A 116 1.26 -3.07 26.39
N TYR A 117 1.09 -2.98 25.08
CA TYR A 117 0.85 -4.15 24.24
C TYR A 117 2.16 -4.83 23.87
N LYS A 118 2.25 -6.12 24.16
CA LYS A 118 3.39 -6.96 23.82
C LYS A 118 3.30 -7.40 22.38
N VAL A 119 4.35 -7.14 21.62
CA VAL A 119 4.39 -7.36 20.18
C VAL A 119 5.49 -8.35 19.82
N ILE A 120 5.14 -9.29 18.96
CA ILE A 120 6.10 -10.15 18.27
C ILE A 120 6.32 -9.61 16.86
N GLN A 121 7.57 -9.47 16.44
CA GLN A 121 7.90 -9.13 15.07
C GLN A 121 8.04 -10.38 14.21
N TRP A 122 7.28 -10.49 13.12
CA TRP A 122 7.46 -11.59 12.16
C TRP A 122 8.53 -11.27 11.11
N THR A 123 9.69 -11.91 11.23
CA THR A 123 10.88 -11.71 10.38
C THR A 123 11.50 -10.31 10.45
N THR A 124 12.78 -10.24 10.09
CA THR A 124 13.63 -9.04 10.17
C THR A 124 14.14 -8.58 8.80
N GLY A 125 13.27 -8.69 7.77
CA GLY A 125 13.52 -8.13 6.44
C GLY A 125 13.41 -6.60 6.41
N PHE A 126 13.54 -5.97 5.24
CA PHE A 126 13.57 -4.51 5.11
C PHE A 126 12.40 -3.79 5.82
N VAL A 127 11.15 -4.21 5.57
CA VAL A 127 9.96 -3.67 6.26
C VAL A 127 9.96 -4.03 7.75
N GLY A 128 10.31 -5.27 8.10
CA GLY A 128 10.34 -5.75 9.48
C GLY A 128 11.34 -5.00 10.36
N ARG A 129 12.48 -4.57 9.81
CA ARG A 129 13.47 -3.74 10.54
C ARG A 129 12.90 -2.37 10.89
N GLU A 130 12.21 -1.74 9.96
CA GLU A 130 11.53 -0.46 10.22
C GLU A 130 10.34 -0.64 11.17
N ALA A 131 9.65 -1.78 11.12
CA ALA A 131 8.61 -2.12 12.10
C ALA A 131 9.20 -2.27 13.51
N VAL A 132 10.35 -2.93 13.70
CA VAL A 132 11.05 -3.02 14.99
C VAL A 132 11.39 -1.65 15.54
N LYS A 133 11.98 -0.77 14.71
CA LYS A 133 12.28 0.61 15.11
C LYS A 133 11.01 1.35 15.53
N GLY A 134 9.93 1.20 14.77
CA GLY A 134 8.62 1.78 15.08
C GLY A 134 8.03 1.26 16.39
N ILE A 135 8.12 -0.04 16.66
CA ILE A 135 7.62 -0.67 17.90
C ILE A 135 8.40 -0.12 19.10
N LEU A 136 9.73 -0.06 19.03
CA LEU A 136 10.58 0.46 20.10
C LEU A 136 10.35 1.96 20.38
N ALA A 137 9.95 2.71 19.35
CA ALA A 137 9.62 4.13 19.45
C ALA A 137 8.18 4.39 19.95
N HIS A 138 7.33 3.36 20.03
CA HIS A 138 5.92 3.54 20.37
C HIS A 138 5.71 3.49 21.89
N PRO A 139 5.04 4.48 22.52
CA PRO A 139 4.96 4.58 23.98
C PRO A 139 4.07 3.50 24.62
N GLU A 140 3.26 2.83 23.82
CA GLU A 140 2.29 1.80 24.25
C GLU A 140 2.66 0.39 23.77
N LEU A 141 3.83 0.19 23.13
CA LEU A 141 4.24 -1.13 22.63
C LEU A 141 5.54 -1.60 23.29
N GLU A 142 5.64 -2.92 23.48
CA GLU A 142 6.84 -3.61 23.94
C GLU A 142 7.19 -4.74 22.97
N LEU A 143 8.39 -4.74 22.41
CA LEU A 143 8.86 -5.87 21.59
C LEU A 143 9.28 -7.02 22.52
N VAL A 144 8.63 -8.18 22.39
CA VAL A 144 8.89 -9.34 23.27
C VAL A 144 9.49 -10.56 22.56
N GLY A 145 9.48 -10.56 21.23
CA GLY A 145 10.03 -11.66 20.44
C GLY A 145 10.08 -11.36 18.96
N ALA A 146 10.78 -12.20 18.20
CA ALA A 146 10.74 -12.15 16.75
C ALA A 146 10.89 -13.52 16.10
N TYR A 147 10.17 -13.73 15.00
CA TYR A 147 10.27 -14.95 14.21
C TYR A 147 11.48 -14.90 13.27
N ALA A 148 12.33 -15.93 13.32
CA ALA A 148 13.46 -16.15 12.43
C ALA A 148 13.08 -17.14 11.31
N TRP A 149 12.82 -16.62 10.10
CA TRP A 149 12.51 -17.47 8.95
C TRP A 149 13.69 -18.33 8.48
N SER A 150 14.90 -17.76 8.48
CA SER A 150 16.11 -18.47 8.06
C SER A 150 16.80 -19.10 9.28
N PRO A 151 17.20 -20.39 9.23
CA PRO A 151 17.80 -21.09 10.37
C PRO A 151 19.02 -20.38 10.95
N GLU A 152 19.81 -19.71 10.12
CA GLU A 152 20.99 -18.96 10.54
C GLU A 152 20.67 -17.75 11.42
N LYS A 153 19.43 -17.28 11.44
CA LYS A 153 18.97 -16.15 12.28
C LYS A 153 18.38 -16.61 13.61
N ASP A 154 18.15 -17.90 13.79
CA ASP A 154 17.65 -18.47 15.03
C ASP A 154 18.68 -18.25 16.16
N GLY A 155 18.20 -17.75 17.31
CA GLY A 155 19.03 -17.39 18.46
C GLY A 155 19.81 -16.07 18.33
N GLN A 156 19.84 -15.41 17.17
CA GLN A 156 20.49 -14.11 17.01
C GLN A 156 19.67 -12.99 17.67
N ASP A 157 20.35 -11.95 18.14
CA ASP A 157 19.68 -10.79 18.72
C ASP A 157 18.90 -10.00 17.66
N VAL A 158 17.64 -9.67 17.96
CA VAL A 158 16.76 -8.94 17.03
C VAL A 158 17.31 -7.56 16.67
N GLY A 159 17.92 -6.87 17.62
CA GLY A 159 18.51 -5.56 17.38
C GLY A 159 19.75 -5.61 16.50
N GLU A 160 20.58 -6.65 16.64
CA GLU A 160 21.70 -6.91 15.73
C GLU A 160 21.21 -7.23 14.31
N LEU A 161 20.19 -8.09 14.17
CA LEU A 161 19.55 -8.40 12.88
C LEU A 161 18.95 -7.16 12.20
N CYS A 162 18.52 -6.17 13.00
CA CYS A 162 17.96 -4.90 12.56
C CYS A 162 18.97 -3.77 12.42
N GLY A 163 20.23 -3.96 12.83
CA GLY A 163 21.29 -2.96 12.73
C GLY A 163 21.16 -1.79 13.71
N ILE A 164 20.50 -1.99 14.85
CA ILE A 164 20.22 -0.95 15.87
C ILE A 164 20.91 -1.20 17.22
N GLY A 165 21.88 -2.13 17.25
CA GLY A 165 22.54 -2.56 18.48
C GLY A 165 21.74 -3.62 19.22
N ARG A 166 22.37 -4.24 20.22
CA ARG A 166 21.82 -5.43 20.90
C ARG A 166 20.64 -5.07 21.82
N LEU A 167 19.53 -5.79 21.70
CA LEU A 167 18.30 -5.59 22.51
C LEU A 167 18.14 -6.60 23.64
N GLY A 168 18.85 -7.72 23.60
CA GLY A 168 18.69 -8.85 24.52
C GLY A 168 17.52 -9.77 24.17
N ILE A 169 16.91 -9.61 22.99
CA ILE A 169 15.77 -10.41 22.53
C ILE A 169 16.28 -11.36 21.45
N PRO A 170 16.36 -12.68 21.70
CA PRO A 170 16.73 -13.64 20.66
C PRO A 170 15.56 -13.85 19.70
N ALA A 171 15.83 -13.83 18.40
CA ALA A 171 14.89 -14.31 17.39
C ALA A 171 14.79 -15.84 17.47
N THR A 172 13.63 -16.40 17.14
CA THR A 172 13.43 -17.85 17.12
C THR A 172 12.63 -18.34 15.92
N ASN A 173 12.93 -19.53 15.40
CA ASN A 173 12.11 -20.22 14.40
C ASN A 173 10.99 -21.09 15.00
N ASP A 174 10.89 -21.14 16.34
CA ASP A 174 9.87 -21.89 17.06
C ASP A 174 8.61 -21.04 17.29
N ILE A 175 7.56 -21.34 16.53
CA ILE A 175 6.26 -20.65 16.65
C ILE A 175 5.60 -20.96 18.00
N ASP A 176 5.75 -22.16 18.56
CA ASP A 176 5.15 -22.49 19.86
C ASP A 176 5.81 -21.69 20.98
N ALA A 177 7.13 -21.50 20.92
CA ALA A 177 7.85 -20.62 21.83
C ALA A 177 7.35 -19.16 21.73
N LEU A 178 7.08 -18.67 20.52
CA LEU A 178 6.51 -17.34 20.30
C LEU A 178 5.08 -17.21 20.85
N LEU A 179 4.22 -18.19 20.62
CA LEU A 179 2.86 -18.24 21.17
C LEU A 179 2.87 -18.23 22.71
N ALA A 180 3.86 -18.88 23.32
CA ALA A 180 4.00 -18.95 24.77
C ALA A 180 4.46 -17.64 25.44
N LEU A 181 4.88 -16.62 24.67
CA LEU A 181 5.33 -15.33 25.21
C LEU A 181 4.20 -14.49 25.83
N GLY A 182 2.93 -14.85 25.59
CA GLY A 182 1.78 -14.07 26.03
C GLY A 182 1.77 -12.67 25.40
N ALA A 183 2.07 -12.60 24.10
CA ALA A 183 2.02 -11.38 23.32
C ALA A 183 0.57 -11.08 22.87
N ASP A 184 0.24 -9.80 22.72
CA ASP A 184 -1.08 -9.34 22.31
C ASP A 184 -1.23 -9.30 20.79
N CYS A 185 -0.12 -9.06 20.08
CA CYS A 185 -0.11 -8.87 18.64
C CYS A 185 1.17 -9.39 17.96
N VAL A 186 1.03 -9.82 16.72
CA VAL A 186 2.13 -10.07 15.78
C VAL A 186 2.12 -9.00 14.70
N CYS A 187 3.25 -8.30 14.56
CA CYS A 187 3.54 -7.49 13.38
C CYS A 187 4.05 -8.40 12.26
N TYR A 188 3.13 -8.84 11.40
CA TYR A 188 3.32 -9.89 10.42
C TYR A 188 3.80 -9.34 9.07
N THR A 189 5.13 -9.34 8.85
CA THR A 189 5.75 -8.83 7.60
C THR A 189 6.55 -9.93 6.90
N PRO A 190 5.90 -10.94 6.28
CA PRO A 190 6.57 -12.11 5.72
C PRO A 190 7.35 -11.78 4.44
N HIS A 191 8.34 -12.62 4.11
CA HIS A 191 9.12 -12.46 2.87
C HIS A 191 8.32 -12.80 1.59
N GLN A 192 7.45 -13.82 1.68
CA GLN A 192 6.54 -14.24 0.60
C GLN A 192 5.10 -13.89 0.99
N LEU A 193 4.15 -14.07 0.06
CA LEU A 193 2.73 -14.02 0.42
C LEU A 193 2.48 -14.90 1.65
N ALA A 194 1.77 -14.35 2.63
CA ALA A 194 1.54 -14.99 3.91
C ALA A 194 1.05 -16.43 3.76
N GLY A 195 1.61 -17.33 4.59
CA GLY A 195 1.02 -18.64 4.78
C GLY A 195 -0.30 -18.48 5.52
N ILE A 196 -1.42 -18.83 4.87
CA ILE A 196 -2.74 -18.85 5.54
C ILE A 196 -2.71 -19.73 6.80
N ASP A 197 -1.93 -20.81 6.77
CA ASP A 197 -1.79 -21.71 7.91
C ASP A 197 -1.09 -21.05 9.11
N ASP A 198 -0.02 -20.27 8.87
CA ASP A 198 0.66 -19.52 9.94
C ASP A 198 -0.29 -18.49 10.55
N VAL A 199 -1.01 -17.74 9.71
CA VAL A 199 -1.95 -16.70 10.17
C VAL A 199 -3.10 -17.32 10.96
N CYS A 200 -3.68 -18.42 10.49
CA CYS A 200 -4.70 -19.16 11.25
C CYS A 200 -4.16 -19.60 12.60
N ARG A 201 -2.94 -20.17 12.66
CA ARG A 201 -2.34 -20.63 13.92
C ARG A 201 -2.09 -19.49 14.91
N LEU A 202 -1.62 -18.33 14.44
CA LEU A 202 -1.41 -17.14 15.27
C LEU A 202 -2.74 -16.63 15.84
N LEU A 203 -3.76 -16.52 15.00
CA LEU A 203 -5.09 -16.08 15.38
C LEU A 203 -5.77 -17.04 16.35
N GLU A 204 -5.70 -18.36 16.11
CA GLU A 204 -6.21 -19.40 17.01
C GLU A 204 -5.50 -19.39 18.38
N GLY A 205 -4.22 -19.00 18.40
CA GLY A 205 -3.45 -18.78 19.63
C GLY A 205 -3.83 -17.51 20.40
N GLY A 206 -4.79 -16.72 19.88
CA GLY A 206 -5.27 -15.49 20.51
C GLY A 206 -4.44 -14.25 20.20
N LEU A 207 -3.48 -14.32 19.28
CA LEU A 207 -2.71 -13.14 18.88
C LEU A 207 -3.45 -12.37 17.79
N ASN A 208 -3.57 -11.06 17.99
CA ASN A 208 -3.94 -10.16 16.93
C ASN A 208 -2.83 -10.11 15.87
N VAL A 209 -3.19 -9.83 14.62
CA VAL A 209 -2.23 -9.79 13.52
C VAL A 209 -2.40 -8.49 12.76
N VAL A 210 -1.35 -7.67 12.72
CA VAL A 210 -1.22 -6.58 11.73
C VAL A 210 -0.29 -7.06 10.63
N SER A 211 -0.66 -6.89 9.35
CA SER A 211 0.12 -7.45 8.25
C SER A 211 0.42 -6.45 7.14
N SER A 212 1.64 -6.49 6.59
CA SER A 212 2.03 -5.71 5.39
C SER A 212 1.39 -6.23 4.10
N ASN A 213 0.57 -7.28 4.20
CA ASN A 213 -0.28 -7.84 3.16
C ASN A 213 -1.63 -8.28 3.78
N LEU A 214 -2.44 -9.10 3.09
CA LEU A 214 -3.74 -9.60 3.60
C LEU A 214 -4.78 -8.50 3.91
N THR A 215 -5.01 -7.58 2.97
CA THR A 215 -5.98 -6.48 3.14
C THR A 215 -7.37 -6.97 3.56
N ASN A 216 -7.98 -7.85 2.78
CA ASN A 216 -9.27 -8.47 3.14
C ASN A 216 -9.39 -9.94 2.71
N LEU A 217 -8.33 -10.50 2.10
CA LEU A 217 -8.23 -11.90 1.67
C LEU A 217 -9.23 -12.33 0.60
N ARG A 218 -9.92 -11.42 -0.09
CA ARG A 218 -10.81 -11.78 -1.20
C ARG A 218 -10.03 -12.44 -2.34
N SER A 219 -8.85 -11.93 -2.67
CA SER A 219 -7.98 -12.48 -3.74
C SER A 219 -7.38 -13.84 -3.37
N ALA A 220 -7.26 -14.14 -2.07
CA ALA A 220 -6.87 -15.47 -1.58
C ALA A 220 -7.99 -16.52 -1.73
N GLY A 221 -9.22 -16.10 -2.02
CA GLY A 221 -10.37 -16.96 -2.26
C GLY A 221 -11.22 -17.22 -1.02
N LYS A 222 -12.49 -17.57 -1.25
CA LYS A 222 -13.52 -17.73 -0.20
C LYS A 222 -13.08 -18.70 0.90
N ALA A 223 -12.53 -19.86 0.54
CA ALA A 223 -12.11 -20.87 1.50
C ALA A 223 -10.99 -20.37 2.43
N ALA A 224 -9.99 -19.67 1.89
CA ALA A 224 -8.91 -19.09 2.71
C ALA A 224 -9.45 -18.02 3.64
N ARG A 225 -10.31 -17.12 3.14
CA ARG A 225 -10.94 -16.08 3.94
C ARG A 225 -11.81 -16.66 5.08
N GLU A 226 -12.63 -17.67 4.81
CA GLU A 226 -13.47 -18.33 5.81
C GLU A 226 -12.62 -19.04 6.89
N ARG A 227 -11.50 -19.66 6.52
CA ARG A 227 -10.56 -20.25 7.47
C ARG A 227 -9.96 -19.20 8.41
N VAL A 228 -9.53 -18.07 7.86
CA VAL A 228 -8.96 -16.98 8.67
C VAL A 228 -10.00 -16.33 9.57
N GLU A 229 -11.23 -16.11 9.09
CA GLU A 229 -12.33 -15.64 9.93
C GLU A 229 -12.62 -16.61 11.08
N ALA A 230 -12.70 -17.92 10.80
CA ALA A 230 -12.94 -18.92 11.83
C ALA A 230 -11.82 -18.95 12.89
N ALA A 231 -10.57 -18.89 12.46
CA ALA A 231 -9.40 -18.82 13.35
C ALA A 231 -9.42 -17.58 14.24
N ALA A 232 -9.69 -16.41 13.66
CA ALA A 232 -9.82 -15.14 14.37
C ALA A 232 -10.89 -15.21 15.45
N HIS A 233 -12.08 -15.75 15.13
CA HIS A 233 -13.15 -15.91 16.11
C HIS A 233 -12.82 -16.95 17.20
N ALA A 234 -12.13 -18.04 16.85
CA ALA A 234 -11.76 -19.09 17.79
C ALA A 234 -10.78 -18.59 18.87
N GLY A 235 -9.79 -17.78 18.49
CA GLY A 235 -8.85 -17.17 19.44
C GLY A 235 -9.30 -15.84 20.03
N GLY A 236 -10.44 -15.29 19.60
CA GLY A 236 -10.89 -13.97 20.04
C GLY A 236 -9.98 -12.82 19.56
N ALA A 237 -9.32 -13.01 18.42
CA ALA A 237 -8.32 -12.10 17.87
C ALA A 237 -8.75 -11.51 16.52
N SER A 238 -8.08 -10.44 16.08
CA SER A 238 -8.36 -9.77 14.82
C SER A 238 -7.16 -9.75 13.88
N LEU A 239 -7.44 -9.72 12.57
CA LEU A 239 -6.46 -9.52 11.50
C LEU A 239 -6.71 -8.16 10.84
N PHE A 240 -5.65 -7.38 10.66
CA PHE A 240 -5.69 -6.11 9.94
C PHE A 240 -4.53 -6.02 8.93
N GLY A 241 -4.84 -5.97 7.64
CA GLY A 241 -3.87 -5.79 6.57
C GLY A 241 -3.74 -4.32 6.13
N SER A 242 -2.52 -3.79 6.10
CA SER A 242 -2.25 -2.43 5.62
C SER A 242 -0.80 -2.27 5.10
N GLY A 243 -0.39 -1.03 4.91
CA GLY A 243 0.85 -0.58 4.30
C GLY A 243 0.63 0.82 3.73
N ILE A 244 1.62 1.36 3.01
CA ILE A 244 1.38 2.59 2.26
C ILE A 244 0.38 2.34 1.13
N PHE A 245 0.61 1.28 0.34
CA PHE A 245 -0.21 0.83 -0.76
C PHE A 245 0.09 -0.64 -1.06
N PRO A 246 -0.86 -1.57 -0.88
CA PRO A 246 -2.27 -1.38 -0.47
C PRO A 246 -2.40 -0.93 0.99
N GLY A 247 -3.38 -0.07 1.30
CA GLY A 247 -3.68 0.32 2.68
C GLY A 247 -3.93 1.81 2.86
N PHE A 248 -3.04 2.48 3.62
CA PHE A 248 -3.20 3.85 4.11
C PHE A 248 -3.51 4.86 2.99
N ALA A 249 -2.83 4.79 1.85
CA ALA A 249 -3.05 5.74 0.77
C ALA A 249 -4.46 5.57 0.12
N ASN A 250 -4.98 4.34 0.02
CA ASN A 250 -6.35 4.10 -0.48
C ASN A 250 -7.40 4.55 0.53
N TYR A 251 -7.15 4.31 1.82
CA TYR A 251 -7.96 4.83 2.92
C TYR A 251 -8.07 6.36 2.83
N LEU A 252 -6.94 7.05 2.68
CA LEU A 252 -6.93 8.51 2.54
C LEU A 252 -7.72 8.96 1.31
N ALA A 253 -7.58 8.27 0.17
CA ALA A 253 -8.31 8.60 -1.04
C ALA A 253 -9.83 8.53 -0.87
N ALA A 254 -10.32 7.48 -0.19
CA ALA A 254 -11.74 7.38 0.16
C ALA A 254 -12.15 8.47 1.16
N ASN A 255 -11.35 8.70 2.19
CA ASN A 255 -11.65 9.70 3.22
C ASN A 255 -11.76 11.13 2.65
N MET A 256 -11.00 11.45 1.60
CA MET A 256 -11.10 12.75 0.91
C MET A 256 -12.48 13.02 0.30
N ALA A 257 -13.34 12.03 0.12
CA ALA A 257 -14.71 12.25 -0.33
C ALA A 257 -15.58 12.98 0.71
N ALA A 258 -15.18 12.98 1.99
CA ALA A 258 -15.93 13.58 3.09
C ALA A 258 -16.14 15.10 2.95
N VAL A 259 -15.31 15.79 2.18
CA VAL A 259 -15.42 17.25 1.97
C VAL A 259 -16.24 17.62 0.72
N SER A 260 -16.78 16.64 -0.01
CA SER A 260 -17.57 16.85 -1.22
C SER A 260 -19.05 16.51 -0.98
N ARG A 261 -19.95 17.44 -1.31
CA ARG A 261 -21.37 17.14 -1.48
C ARG A 261 -21.53 16.27 -2.74
N ASN A 262 -22.21 15.13 -2.61
CA ASN A 262 -22.53 14.23 -3.72
C ASN A 262 -21.32 13.85 -4.59
N PHE A 263 -20.28 13.25 -3.99
CA PHE A 263 -19.19 12.70 -4.79
C PHE A 263 -19.73 11.64 -5.78
N ARG A 264 -19.14 11.59 -6.98
CA ARG A 264 -19.52 10.69 -8.07
C ARG A 264 -18.43 9.68 -8.38
N ARG A 265 -17.17 10.05 -8.15
CA ARG A 265 -16.02 9.19 -8.46
C ARG A 265 -14.83 9.49 -7.58
N VAL A 266 -14.17 8.45 -7.08
CA VAL A 266 -12.86 8.52 -6.43
C VAL A 266 -11.84 7.83 -7.34
N ARG A 267 -10.75 8.52 -7.67
CA ARG A 267 -9.61 7.98 -8.42
C ARG A 267 -8.37 8.02 -7.57
N PHE A 268 -7.66 6.90 -7.55
CA PHE A 268 -6.36 6.74 -6.94
C PHE A 268 -5.35 6.39 -8.03
N LEU A 269 -4.19 7.02 -8.03
CA LEU A 269 -3.07 6.70 -8.91
C LEU A 269 -1.79 6.58 -8.07
N GLU A 270 -1.16 5.41 -8.10
CA GLU A 270 0.27 5.29 -7.84
C GLU A 270 1.02 5.36 -9.17
N SER A 271 2.02 6.25 -9.26
CA SER A 271 2.92 6.30 -10.42
C SER A 271 4.37 6.34 -9.96
N VAL A 272 5.22 5.42 -10.41
CA VAL A 272 6.62 5.31 -9.97
C VAL A 272 7.52 4.92 -11.13
N ASP A 273 8.65 5.61 -11.27
CA ASP A 273 9.79 5.13 -12.06
C ASP A 273 10.67 4.26 -11.17
N LEU A 274 10.83 3.00 -11.57
CA LEU A 274 11.54 1.97 -10.85
C LEU A 274 13.01 1.84 -11.28
N SER A 275 13.50 2.69 -12.17
CA SER A 275 14.89 2.65 -12.66
C SER A 275 15.95 2.76 -11.57
N THR A 276 15.62 3.34 -10.41
CA THR A 276 16.50 3.43 -9.24
C THR A 276 16.20 2.36 -8.17
N TYR A 277 15.21 1.50 -8.41
CA TYR A 277 14.82 0.45 -7.46
C TYR A 277 15.69 -0.79 -7.66
N HIS A 278 16.57 -1.08 -6.70
CA HIS A 278 17.52 -2.20 -6.78
C HIS A 278 16.85 -3.57 -7.03
N ALA A 279 15.60 -3.73 -6.58
CA ALA A 279 14.83 -4.95 -6.77
C ALA A 279 13.91 -4.92 -8.02
N ILE A 280 14.19 -4.05 -9.00
CA ILE A 280 13.44 -3.98 -10.28
C ILE A 280 13.42 -5.32 -11.02
N ARG A 281 14.39 -6.21 -10.79
CA ARG A 281 14.39 -7.58 -11.31
C ARG A 281 13.16 -8.38 -10.85
N ASN A 282 12.56 -8.06 -9.70
CA ASN A 282 11.37 -8.76 -9.22
C ASN A 282 10.23 -8.71 -10.23
N TYR A 283 10.12 -7.63 -11.01
CA TYR A 283 9.08 -7.42 -12.03
C TYR A 283 9.20 -8.37 -13.24
N GLN A 284 10.27 -9.19 -13.31
CA GLN A 284 10.32 -10.33 -14.23
C GLN A 284 9.16 -11.31 -14.01
N ASN A 285 8.64 -11.42 -12.77
CA ASN A 285 7.45 -12.23 -12.48
C ASN A 285 6.18 -11.70 -13.17
N LEU A 286 6.16 -10.43 -13.56
CA LEU A 286 5.10 -9.78 -14.35
C LEU A 286 5.43 -9.75 -15.85
N GLY A 287 6.55 -10.34 -16.27
CA GLY A 287 6.96 -10.39 -17.68
C GLY A 287 7.86 -9.24 -18.13
N TRP A 288 8.35 -8.39 -17.24
CA TRP A 288 9.32 -7.36 -17.62
C TRP A 288 10.59 -8.01 -18.20
N GLY A 289 11.17 -7.37 -19.22
CA GLY A 289 12.27 -7.91 -20.02
C GLY A 289 11.86 -9.02 -21.00
N GLN A 290 10.57 -9.40 -21.07
CA GLN A 290 10.04 -10.38 -22.01
C GLN A 290 9.24 -9.70 -23.12
N ARG A 291 9.06 -10.39 -24.26
CA ARG A 291 8.15 -9.94 -25.31
C ARG A 291 6.70 -9.94 -24.79
N PRO A 292 5.84 -9.00 -25.24
CA PRO A 292 4.42 -9.03 -24.94
C PRO A 292 3.78 -10.37 -25.33
N ASP A 293 3.07 -10.96 -24.38
CA ASP A 293 2.41 -12.26 -24.51
C ASP A 293 1.16 -12.23 -23.62
N PRO A 294 -0.02 -12.65 -24.10
CA PRO A 294 -1.26 -12.67 -23.31
C PRO A 294 -1.13 -13.41 -21.96
N LYS A 295 -0.18 -14.34 -21.81
CA LYS A 295 0.06 -14.99 -20.51
C LYS A 295 0.44 -13.99 -19.41
N TRP A 296 1.17 -12.93 -19.75
CA TRP A 296 1.62 -11.92 -18.79
C TRP A 296 0.45 -11.08 -18.27
N GLU A 297 -0.60 -10.92 -19.07
CA GLU A 297 -1.83 -10.30 -18.59
C GLU A 297 -2.51 -11.15 -17.51
N ARG A 298 -2.63 -12.47 -17.75
CA ARG A 298 -3.18 -13.40 -16.75
C ARG A 298 -2.33 -13.39 -15.47
N THR A 299 -1.01 -13.57 -15.61
CA THR A 299 -0.09 -13.56 -14.46
C THR A 299 -0.15 -12.24 -13.70
N SER A 300 -0.24 -11.10 -14.39
CA SER A 300 -0.36 -9.81 -13.72
C SER A 300 -1.66 -9.67 -12.96
N ARG A 301 -2.79 -10.13 -13.52
CA ARG A 301 -4.08 -10.11 -12.81
C ARG A 301 -4.07 -11.00 -11.57
N GLU A 302 -3.40 -12.15 -11.64
CA GLU A 302 -3.24 -13.06 -10.50
C GLU A 302 -2.33 -12.45 -9.43
N VAL A 303 -1.12 -12.01 -9.80
CA VAL A 303 -0.12 -11.48 -8.88
C VAL A 303 -0.54 -10.15 -8.26
N LEU A 304 -1.15 -9.26 -9.04
CA LEU A 304 -1.59 -7.94 -8.59
C LEU A 304 -3.04 -7.94 -8.08
N GLY A 305 -3.70 -9.10 -8.04
CA GLY A 305 -5.11 -9.21 -7.66
C GLY A 305 -5.41 -8.68 -6.24
N PHE A 306 -4.43 -8.68 -5.35
CA PHE A 306 -4.58 -8.15 -4.00
C PHE A 306 -4.76 -6.61 -3.97
N TYR A 307 -4.34 -5.87 -5.00
CA TYR A 307 -4.62 -4.42 -5.09
C TYR A 307 -6.10 -4.13 -5.35
N ASP A 308 -6.82 -5.03 -6.01
CA ASP A 308 -8.27 -4.92 -6.22
C ASP A 308 -9.04 -4.99 -4.88
N GLU A 309 -8.44 -5.57 -3.83
CA GLU A 309 -9.02 -5.59 -2.47
C GLU A 309 -9.18 -4.19 -1.88
N CYS A 310 -8.33 -3.23 -2.27
CA CYS A 310 -8.47 -1.84 -1.85
C CYS A 310 -9.81 -1.23 -2.27
N LEU A 311 -10.34 -1.64 -3.43
CA LEU A 311 -11.65 -1.17 -3.88
C LEU A 311 -12.78 -1.69 -3.00
N ASP A 312 -12.66 -2.88 -2.38
CA ASP A 312 -13.64 -3.34 -1.39
C ASP A 312 -13.61 -2.45 -0.15
N VAL A 313 -12.41 -2.16 0.37
CA VAL A 313 -12.23 -1.32 1.57
C VAL A 313 -12.79 0.08 1.33
N MET A 314 -12.41 0.71 0.22
CA MET A 314 -12.92 2.02 -0.16
C MET A 314 -14.44 2.01 -0.34
N ALA A 315 -15.01 0.97 -0.96
CA ALA A 315 -16.45 0.85 -1.12
C ALA A 315 -17.18 0.65 0.21
N ALA A 316 -16.64 -0.13 1.13
CA ALA A 316 -17.20 -0.32 2.46
C ALA A 316 -17.22 1.01 3.24
N MET A 317 -16.10 1.75 3.24
CA MET A 317 -16.01 3.07 3.87
C MET A 317 -17.05 4.06 3.31
N LEU A 318 -17.20 4.07 1.98
CA LEU A 318 -18.06 5.01 1.26
C LEU A 318 -19.50 4.51 1.08
N LYS A 319 -19.82 3.31 1.57
CA LYS A 319 -21.10 2.63 1.39
C LYS A 319 -21.52 2.51 -0.08
N VAL A 320 -20.55 2.24 -0.96
CA VAL A 320 -20.78 2.05 -2.40
C VAL A 320 -21.13 0.57 -2.65
N PRO A 321 -22.34 0.25 -3.15
CA PRO A 321 -22.70 -1.12 -3.50
C PRO A 321 -22.08 -1.48 -4.86
N ILE A 322 -20.94 -2.18 -4.82
CA ILE A 322 -20.27 -2.64 -6.05
C ILE A 322 -21.11 -3.71 -6.74
N SER A 323 -21.48 -3.46 -8.00
CA SER A 323 -22.19 -4.41 -8.86
C SER A 323 -21.31 -5.07 -9.90
N GLU A 324 -20.25 -4.38 -10.34
CA GLU A 324 -19.34 -4.85 -11.38
C GLU A 324 -17.92 -4.39 -11.10
N ARG A 325 -16.95 -5.25 -11.43
CA ARG A 325 -15.53 -4.94 -11.43
C ARG A 325 -14.95 -5.10 -12.82
N ARG A 326 -14.12 -4.17 -13.24
CA ARG A 326 -13.31 -4.27 -14.46
C ARG A 326 -11.86 -4.07 -14.10
N CYS A 327 -10.99 -4.78 -14.80
CA CYS A 327 -9.55 -4.57 -14.71
C CYS A 327 -8.98 -4.54 -16.13
N SER A 328 -8.14 -3.56 -16.42
CA SER A 328 -7.42 -3.43 -17.69
C SER A 328 -5.92 -3.34 -17.44
N LEU A 329 -5.16 -3.80 -18.42
CA LEU A 329 -3.72 -3.83 -18.37
C LEU A 329 -3.13 -3.30 -19.68
N GLU A 330 -2.21 -2.36 -19.56
CA GLU A 330 -1.45 -1.82 -20.67
C GLU A 330 0.06 -1.98 -20.39
N TRP A 331 0.82 -2.30 -21.44
CA TRP A 331 2.27 -2.47 -21.35
C TRP A 331 2.97 -1.33 -22.05
N ALA A 332 4.06 -0.86 -21.45
CA ALA A 332 5.01 0.01 -22.11
C ALA A 332 6.25 -0.79 -22.54
N ILE A 333 6.66 -0.57 -23.78
CA ILE A 333 7.72 -1.31 -24.46
C ILE A 333 8.97 -0.45 -24.51
N THR A 334 10.14 -1.03 -24.22
CA THR A 334 11.40 -0.31 -24.41
C THR A 334 11.82 -0.35 -25.89
N PRO A 335 12.10 0.80 -26.55
CA PRO A 335 12.60 0.81 -27.92
C PRO A 335 14.09 0.44 -28.02
N GLU A 336 14.82 0.55 -26.92
CA GLU A 336 16.28 0.33 -26.85
C GLU A 336 16.61 -0.72 -25.78
N ASP A 337 17.83 -1.26 -25.83
CA ASP A 337 18.35 -2.10 -24.76
C ASP A 337 18.56 -1.26 -23.49
N ARG A 338 18.14 -1.78 -22.33
CA ARG A 338 18.31 -1.16 -21.01
C ARG A 338 18.92 -2.16 -20.05
N GLU A 339 19.66 -1.65 -19.08
CA GLU A 339 20.17 -2.43 -17.96
C GLU A 339 20.00 -1.64 -16.66
N PHE A 340 19.38 -2.26 -15.66
CA PHE A 340 19.27 -1.70 -14.32
C PHE A 340 19.71 -2.75 -13.31
N PHE A 341 20.80 -2.48 -12.57
CA PHE A 341 21.31 -3.38 -11.54
C PHE A 341 21.50 -4.83 -12.02
N GLY A 342 22.08 -4.99 -13.22
CA GLY A 342 22.27 -6.30 -13.85
C GLY A 342 21.01 -6.95 -14.42
N PHE A 343 19.84 -6.29 -14.38
CA PHE A 343 18.64 -6.74 -15.11
C PHE A 343 18.60 -6.12 -16.51
N GLU A 344 18.94 -6.93 -17.52
CA GLU A 344 18.84 -6.56 -18.93
C GLU A 344 17.40 -6.65 -19.45
N MET A 345 16.98 -5.62 -20.19
CA MET A 345 15.73 -5.58 -20.96
C MET A 345 16.07 -5.22 -22.40
N LYS A 346 15.79 -6.11 -23.35
CA LYS A 346 16.13 -5.89 -24.77
C LYS A 346 15.09 -5.05 -25.49
N ALA A 347 15.49 -4.36 -26.55
CA ALA A 347 14.59 -3.61 -27.41
C ALA A 347 13.35 -4.44 -27.84
N GLY A 348 12.18 -3.84 -27.67
CA GLY A 348 10.84 -4.36 -27.91
C GLY A 348 10.32 -5.34 -26.84
N THR A 349 10.89 -5.33 -25.64
CA THR A 349 10.37 -6.08 -24.47
C THR A 349 9.60 -5.15 -23.53
N ILE A 350 8.79 -5.74 -22.64
CA ILE A 350 8.05 -5.02 -21.62
C ILE A 350 9.04 -4.35 -20.64
N ALA A 351 8.87 -3.06 -20.40
CA ALA A 351 9.68 -2.28 -19.46
C ALA A 351 8.82 -1.31 -18.64
N GLY A 352 7.49 -1.40 -18.76
CA GLY A 352 6.55 -0.65 -17.96
C GLY A 352 5.16 -1.26 -18.06
N GLN A 353 4.32 -0.94 -17.08
CA GLN A 353 2.99 -1.49 -16.93
C GLN A 353 2.07 -0.46 -16.33
N LYS A 354 0.85 -0.35 -16.87
CA LYS A 354 -0.26 0.34 -16.26
C LYS A 354 -1.39 -0.65 -16.01
N THR A 355 -1.78 -0.82 -14.75
CA THR A 355 -2.92 -1.63 -14.34
C THR A 355 -3.99 -0.72 -13.76
N THR A 356 -5.22 -0.88 -14.25
CA THR A 356 -6.38 -0.12 -13.79
C THR A 356 -7.43 -1.08 -13.27
N TRP A 357 -7.88 -0.88 -12.05
CA TRP A 357 -9.04 -1.57 -11.46
C TRP A 357 -10.16 -0.56 -11.26
N GLN A 358 -11.37 -0.97 -11.62
CA GLN A 358 -12.56 -0.14 -11.56
C GLN A 358 -13.70 -0.90 -10.89
N ALA A 359 -14.42 -0.21 -10.02
CA ALA A 359 -15.66 -0.68 -9.44
C ALA A 359 -16.83 0.23 -9.84
N PHE A 360 -17.91 -0.40 -10.27
CA PHE A 360 -19.14 0.26 -10.72
C PHE A 360 -20.26 -0.05 -9.73
N ALA A 361 -21.16 0.92 -9.54
CA ALA A 361 -22.42 0.72 -8.84
C ALA A 361 -23.53 0.39 -9.84
N ALA A 362 -24.60 -0.26 -9.38
CA ALA A 362 -25.70 -0.69 -10.24
C ALA A 362 -26.31 0.51 -11.00
N GLY A 363 -26.47 0.35 -12.31
CA GLY A 363 -27.04 1.38 -13.18
C GLY A 363 -26.13 2.58 -13.48
N GLN A 364 -24.83 2.51 -13.16
CA GLN A 364 -23.86 3.54 -13.49
C GLN A 364 -22.96 3.11 -14.67
N ASP A 365 -22.86 3.97 -15.69
CA ASP A 365 -21.98 3.73 -16.85
C ASP A 365 -20.50 4.02 -16.55
N ALA A 366 -20.24 4.81 -15.50
CA ALA A 366 -18.90 5.20 -15.07
C ALA A 366 -18.51 4.51 -13.77
N ALA A 367 -17.23 4.17 -13.64
CA ALA A 367 -16.67 3.64 -12.40
C ALA A 367 -16.82 4.67 -11.27
N VAL A 368 -17.34 4.24 -10.12
CA VAL A 368 -17.44 5.07 -8.91
C VAL A 368 -16.10 5.08 -8.19
N LEU A 369 -15.36 3.97 -8.23
CA LEU A 369 -14.02 3.86 -7.67
C LEU A 369 -13.07 3.37 -8.76
N GLU A 370 -11.90 4.00 -8.84
CA GLU A 370 -10.85 3.61 -9.77
C GLU A 370 -9.49 3.68 -9.08
N LEU A 371 -8.68 2.67 -9.34
CA LEU A 371 -7.36 2.49 -8.82
C LEU A 371 -6.43 2.21 -10.00
N ASP A 372 -5.50 3.14 -10.24
CA ASP A 372 -4.45 3.03 -11.24
C ASP A 372 -3.10 2.79 -10.56
N VAL A 373 -2.33 1.86 -11.14
CA VAL A 373 -0.92 1.64 -10.83
C VAL A 373 -0.14 1.77 -12.12
N CYS A 374 0.85 2.67 -12.14
CA CYS A 374 1.68 2.93 -13.30
C CYS A 374 3.16 2.85 -12.93
N TRP A 375 3.82 1.81 -13.41
CA TRP A 375 5.23 1.55 -13.14
C TRP A 375 6.02 1.53 -14.44
N VAL A 376 7.18 2.17 -14.47
CA VAL A 376 8.06 2.23 -15.65
C VAL A 376 9.53 2.01 -15.27
N ALA A 377 10.33 1.48 -16.18
CA ALA A 377 11.78 1.38 -16.08
C ALA A 377 12.44 2.52 -16.88
N GLY A 378 12.43 3.74 -16.32
CA GLY A 378 12.95 4.93 -16.98
C GLY A 378 12.01 5.55 -18.03
N LYS A 379 12.45 6.67 -18.61
CA LYS A 379 11.72 7.44 -19.63
C LYS A 379 11.85 6.85 -21.05
N GLY A 380 11.07 7.35 -22.01
CA GLY A 380 11.18 6.96 -23.42
C GLY A 380 10.69 5.54 -23.72
N LEU A 381 9.69 5.06 -22.99
CA LEU A 381 8.97 3.84 -23.31
C LEU A 381 7.81 4.13 -24.26
N GLU A 382 7.27 3.09 -24.90
CA GLU A 382 6.14 3.21 -25.83
C GLU A 382 4.95 2.33 -25.38
N PRO A 383 3.79 2.91 -25.03
CA PRO A 383 3.53 4.35 -24.89
C PRO A 383 4.26 4.96 -23.69
N GLU A 384 4.48 6.27 -23.74
CA GLU A 384 5.04 7.04 -22.62
C GLU A 384 3.91 7.61 -21.75
N TRP A 385 3.90 7.26 -20.47
CA TRP A 385 2.94 7.78 -19.50
C TRP A 385 3.57 8.85 -18.61
N PRO A 386 2.79 9.84 -18.12
CA PRO A 386 3.27 10.79 -17.15
C PRO A 386 3.52 10.10 -15.80
N ILE A 387 4.75 10.21 -15.29
CA ILE A 387 5.14 9.70 -13.97
C ILE A 387 5.35 10.88 -13.03
N HIS A 388 4.67 10.84 -11.89
CA HIS A 388 4.72 11.93 -10.93
C HIS A 388 5.39 11.58 -9.61
N HIS A 389 5.69 10.29 -9.35
CA HIS A 389 6.21 9.75 -8.09
C HIS A 389 5.29 9.95 -6.87
N GLY A 390 4.83 8.85 -6.27
CA GLY A 390 3.92 8.86 -5.13
C GLY A 390 2.45 8.73 -5.52
N TYR A 391 1.56 9.26 -4.67
CA TYR A 391 0.12 8.96 -4.73
C TYR A 391 -0.69 10.19 -5.10
N THR A 392 -1.52 10.07 -6.13
CA THR A 392 -2.44 11.12 -6.57
C THR A 392 -3.88 10.65 -6.38
N MET A 393 -4.68 11.45 -5.71
CA MET A 393 -6.07 11.13 -5.37
C MET A 393 -6.97 12.22 -5.91
N LYS A 394 -8.08 11.85 -6.54
CA LYS A 394 -9.07 12.80 -7.04
C LYS A 394 -10.47 12.36 -6.65
N VAL A 395 -11.26 13.31 -6.17
CA VAL A 395 -12.70 13.12 -5.95
C VAL A 395 -13.44 14.05 -6.90
N ASP A 396 -14.25 13.48 -7.77
CA ASP A 396 -15.25 14.25 -8.52
C ASP A 396 -16.48 14.44 -7.65
N GLY A 397 -16.78 15.68 -7.29
CA GLY A 397 -17.88 16.03 -6.40
C GLY A 397 -18.13 17.53 -6.39
N ASP A 398 -18.77 18.03 -5.35
CA ASP A 398 -18.96 19.46 -5.13
C ASP A 398 -18.49 19.87 -3.72
N PRO A 399 -17.25 20.40 -3.57
CA PRO A 399 -16.26 20.66 -4.61
C PRO A 399 -15.55 19.39 -5.11
N ASN A 400 -14.83 19.53 -6.23
CA ASN A 400 -13.83 18.54 -6.63
C ASN A 400 -12.61 18.62 -5.70
N VAL A 401 -12.01 17.48 -5.41
CA VAL A 401 -10.79 17.38 -4.59
C VAL A 401 -9.67 16.79 -5.42
N GLN A 402 -8.47 17.36 -5.27
CA GLN A 402 -7.23 16.76 -5.76
C GLN A 402 -6.18 16.81 -4.66
N THR A 403 -5.70 15.64 -4.26
CA THR A 403 -4.68 15.47 -3.23
C THR A 403 -3.48 14.76 -3.83
N ARG A 404 -2.27 15.19 -3.43
CA ARG A 404 -1.02 14.52 -3.77
C ARG A 404 -0.26 14.24 -2.48
N VAL A 405 0.12 12.99 -2.28
CA VAL A 405 0.96 12.58 -1.16
C VAL A 405 2.32 12.15 -1.72
N THR A 406 3.36 12.81 -1.23
CA THR A 406 4.76 12.51 -1.53
C THR A 406 5.52 12.39 -0.22
N PHE A 407 6.52 11.52 -0.21
CA PHE A 407 7.36 11.30 0.95
C PHE A 407 8.78 11.75 0.62
N SER A 408 9.45 12.31 1.62
CA SER A 408 10.86 12.64 1.60
C SER A 408 11.49 12.07 2.85
N PRO A 409 12.70 11.49 2.75
CA PRO A 409 13.37 10.98 3.93
C PRO A 409 13.77 12.15 4.85
N GLN A 410 13.93 11.87 6.15
CA GLN A 410 14.34 12.88 7.13
C GLN A 410 15.73 13.44 6.82
N THR A 411 16.62 12.57 6.35
CA THR A 411 17.91 12.88 5.75
C THR A 411 17.92 12.35 4.32
N ALA A 412 18.43 13.12 3.36
CA ALA A 412 18.47 12.73 1.95
C ALA A 412 19.92 12.66 1.45
N GLU A 413 20.81 12.14 2.29
CA GLU A 413 22.26 12.11 2.03
C GLU A 413 22.65 10.91 1.18
N ARG A 414 21.88 9.82 1.26
CA ARG A 414 22.17 8.54 0.61
C ARG A 414 20.95 8.02 -0.15
N VAL A 415 21.20 7.22 -1.18
CA VAL A 415 20.12 6.50 -1.89
C VAL A 415 19.39 5.55 -0.95
N GLU A 416 20.11 4.94 -0.02
CA GLU A 416 19.55 4.08 1.01
C GLU A 416 18.47 4.78 1.85
N ASP A 417 18.59 6.08 2.09
CA ASP A 417 17.62 6.85 2.88
C ASP A 417 16.21 6.83 2.24
N TYR A 418 16.14 6.84 0.90
CA TYR A 418 14.88 6.74 0.17
C TYR A 418 14.29 5.33 0.23
N ILE A 419 15.14 4.30 0.21
CA ILE A 419 14.72 2.90 0.33
C ILE A 419 14.18 2.65 1.73
N ASP A 420 14.91 3.09 2.76
CA ASP A 420 14.50 2.98 4.15
C ASP A 420 13.19 3.72 4.39
N MET A 421 13.04 4.94 3.85
CA MET A 421 11.76 5.66 3.89
C MET A 421 10.60 4.85 3.28
N SER A 422 10.77 4.19 2.14
CA SER A 422 9.73 3.33 1.55
C SER A 422 9.34 2.17 2.46
N ASN A 423 10.31 1.59 3.18
CA ASN A 423 10.05 0.56 4.17
C ASN A 423 9.33 1.13 5.40
N THR A 424 9.72 2.30 5.88
CA THR A 424 9.08 3.00 7.01
C THR A 424 7.63 3.35 6.71
N VAL A 425 7.33 3.95 5.56
CA VAL A 425 5.94 4.30 5.21
C VAL A 425 5.05 3.07 5.00
N THR A 426 5.66 1.90 4.76
CA THR A 426 4.96 0.60 4.71
C THR A 426 4.75 0.01 6.09
N SER A 427 5.75 0.07 6.98
CA SER A 427 5.67 -0.53 8.31
C SER A 427 4.81 0.28 9.28
N MET A 428 4.89 1.61 9.25
CA MET A 428 4.27 2.45 10.26
C MET A 428 2.74 2.37 10.31
N PRO A 429 2.00 2.25 9.20
CA PRO A 429 0.55 1.98 9.26
C PRO A 429 0.18 0.69 10.00
N LEU A 430 1.09 -0.28 10.08
CA LEU A 430 0.90 -1.51 10.86
C LEU A 430 1.14 -1.24 12.34
N VAL A 431 2.32 -0.69 12.66
CA VAL A 431 2.76 -0.44 14.04
C VAL A 431 1.75 0.44 14.77
N VAL A 432 1.32 1.55 14.15
CA VAL A 432 0.37 2.50 14.74
C VAL A 432 -1.03 1.89 14.90
N ALA A 433 -1.37 0.87 14.11
CA ALA A 433 -2.67 0.21 14.21
C ALA A 433 -2.74 -0.79 15.38
N ILE A 434 -1.59 -1.28 15.90
CA ILE A 434 -1.54 -2.38 16.88
C ILE A 434 -2.50 -2.15 18.07
N PRO A 435 -2.47 -1.01 18.80
CA PRO A 435 -3.39 -0.80 19.91
C PRO A 435 -4.85 -0.89 19.50
N THR A 436 -5.21 -0.29 18.35
CA THR A 436 -6.59 -0.30 17.85
C THR A 436 -7.05 -1.70 17.42
N VAL A 437 -6.15 -2.49 16.87
CA VAL A 437 -6.41 -3.85 16.41
C VAL A 437 -6.54 -4.80 17.60
N CYS A 438 -5.72 -4.65 18.64
CA CYS A 438 -5.84 -5.42 19.87
C CYS A 438 -7.20 -5.24 20.57
N GLU A 439 -7.78 -4.04 20.49
CA GLU A 439 -9.09 -3.73 21.06
C GLU A 439 -10.27 -4.01 20.10
N ALA A 440 -9.99 -4.45 18.87
CA ALA A 440 -11.02 -4.69 17.87
C ALA A 440 -11.78 -6.00 18.15
N ALA A 441 -13.03 -6.06 17.69
CA ALA A 441 -13.78 -7.31 17.72
C ALA A 441 -13.08 -8.39 16.86
N PRO A 442 -13.20 -9.69 17.21
CA PRO A 442 -12.53 -10.77 16.47
C PRO A 442 -12.94 -10.84 15.00
N GLY A 443 -12.03 -11.23 14.10
CA GLY A 443 -12.28 -11.35 12.67
C GLY A 443 -11.36 -10.53 11.78
N ILE A 444 -11.62 -10.55 10.47
CA ILE A 444 -10.87 -9.72 9.50
C ILE A 444 -11.39 -8.27 9.60
N ARG A 445 -10.48 -7.34 9.88
CA ARG A 445 -10.76 -5.91 10.04
C ARG A 445 -10.05 -5.09 8.98
N THR A 446 -10.73 -4.03 8.56
CA THR A 446 -10.22 -3.06 7.58
C THR A 446 -10.39 -1.64 8.11
N TYR A 447 -9.91 -0.66 7.36
CA TYR A 447 -10.17 0.76 7.65
C TYR A 447 -11.66 1.14 7.65
N ALA A 448 -12.56 0.28 7.15
CA ALA A 448 -14.00 0.50 7.25
C ALA A 448 -14.59 0.06 8.60
N ASP A 449 -13.89 -0.82 9.32
CA ASP A 449 -14.37 -1.45 10.56
C ASP A 449 -13.78 -0.80 11.82
N LEU A 450 -12.56 -0.27 11.70
CA LEU A 450 -11.79 0.29 12.81
C LEU A 450 -12.06 1.79 12.99
N PRO A 451 -11.91 2.33 14.21
CA PRO A 451 -11.89 3.78 14.40
C PRO A 451 -10.69 4.42 13.68
N LEU A 452 -10.65 5.75 13.67
CA LEU A 452 -9.53 6.49 13.09
C LEU A 452 -8.20 6.08 13.76
N ILE A 453 -7.31 5.47 12.98
CA ILE A 453 -5.95 5.13 13.39
C ILE A 453 -5.07 6.38 13.25
N THR A 454 -4.46 6.82 14.35
CA THR A 454 -3.68 8.07 14.41
C THR A 454 -2.27 7.82 14.92
N GLY A 455 -1.28 8.53 14.37
CA GLY A 455 0.09 8.49 14.90
C GLY A 455 0.20 9.03 16.33
N HIS A 456 1.25 8.61 17.03
CA HIS A 456 1.53 9.01 18.41
C HIS A 456 2.62 10.08 18.43
N TYR A 457 2.38 11.16 19.17
CA TYR A 457 3.39 12.17 19.42
C TYR A 457 4.23 11.75 20.62
N VAL A 458 5.51 11.45 20.38
CA VAL A 458 6.47 11.11 21.42
C VAL A 458 7.55 12.19 21.47
N PRO A 459 7.51 13.09 22.47
CA PRO A 459 8.53 14.13 22.58
C PRO A 459 9.88 13.50 22.97
N ASN A 460 10.95 13.89 22.26
CA ASN A 460 12.35 13.59 22.56
C ASN A 460 12.80 12.12 22.42
N LEU A 461 12.31 11.41 21.39
CA LEU A 461 13.00 10.21 20.88
C LEU A 461 14.17 10.59 19.96
#